data_AF-A0A972QWH9-F1
#
_entry.id   AF-A0A972QWH9-F1
#
_cell.length_a   1.000
_cell.length_b   1.000
_cell.length_c   1.000
_cell.angle_alpha   90.00
_cell.angle_beta   90.00
_cell.angle_gamma   90.00
#
_symmetry.space_group_name_H-M   'P 1'
#
loop_
_entity.id
_entity.type
_entity.pdbx_description
1 polymer ?
#
loop_
_entity_poly.entity_id
_entity_poly.type
_entity_poly.pdbx_seq_one_letter_code
_entity_poly.pdbx_strand_id
1 'polypeptide(L)'
;MTKNDKMLITNAIKEMIHRFCVKYLNEELEGYALKLCNSIGRIRKLTITRGKKEIWAASILYAIARLNFLFDKENEYCITADTLCDFFNTKRSTVGNKATQIEKACKLKLGAEGYCSRHITDAFSFYQTPEGFIIPKNMIGNREFMIEFVDGEETDELDRLIEEKRRIEEQKTQERKARRVEINRKNAEKRKKAKKDDRQLSLFE
;
A
#
# COMPACT_ATOMS: atom_id res chain seq x y z
N MET A 1 30.93 11.29 -0.93
CA MET A 1 29.76 10.99 -0.08
C MET A 1 29.95 9.58 0.46
N THR A 2 29.97 9.44 1.78
CA THR A 2 30.42 8.21 2.44
C THR A 2 29.32 7.14 2.44
N LYS A 3 29.71 5.87 2.61
CA LYS A 3 28.76 4.75 2.80
C LYS A 3 27.82 5.01 3.99
N ASN A 4 28.30 5.75 4.99
CA ASN A 4 27.56 6.12 6.19
C ASN A 4 26.43 7.11 5.90
N ASP A 5 26.69 8.15 5.09
CA ASP A 5 25.67 9.17 4.75
C ASP A 5 24.45 8.55 4.06
N LYS A 6 24.71 7.61 3.15
CA LYS A 6 23.65 6.88 2.44
C LYS A 6 22.80 6.04 3.39
N MET A 7 23.43 5.41 4.39
CA MET A 7 22.74 4.62 5.40
C MET A 7 21.84 5.50 6.27
N LEU A 8 22.35 6.65 6.73
CA LEU A 8 21.59 7.61 7.53
C LEU A 8 20.37 8.15 6.77
N ILE A 9 20.55 8.54 5.50
CA ILE A 9 19.43 9.01 4.65
C ILE A 9 18.40 7.90 4.46
N THR A 10 18.85 6.68 4.19
CA THR A 10 17.95 5.52 3.98
C THR A 10 17.14 5.22 5.24
N ASN A 11 17.77 5.24 6.41
CA ASN A 11 17.09 5.01 7.69
C ASN A 11 16.07 6.11 8.00
N ALA A 12 16.39 7.37 7.73
CA ALA A 12 15.44 8.47 7.86
C ALA A 12 14.21 8.30 6.94
N ILE A 13 14.40 7.82 5.71
CA ILE A 13 13.29 7.51 4.79
C ILE A 13 12.43 6.37 5.33
N LYS A 14 13.04 5.31 5.88
CA LYS A 14 12.31 4.18 6.48
C LYS A 14 11.46 4.61 7.67
N GLU A 15 12.00 5.47 8.53
CA GLU A 15 11.27 6.03 9.68
C GLU A 15 10.04 6.84 9.22
N MET A 16 10.18 7.62 8.15
CA MET A 16 9.06 8.35 7.54
C MET A 16 7.99 7.42 6.96
N ILE A 17 8.41 6.31 6.33
CA ILE A 17 7.50 5.26 5.84
C ILE A 17 6.76 4.62 7.01
N HIS A 18 7.47 4.21 8.06
CA HIS A 18 6.90 3.60 9.27
C HIS A 18 5.79 4.46 9.88
N ARG A 19 6.05 5.76 10.09
CA ARG A 19 5.06 6.70 10.63
C ARG A 19 3.79 6.80 9.79
N PHE A 20 3.91 6.71 8.47
CA PHE A 20 2.75 6.70 7.59
C PHE A 20 1.99 5.38 7.69
N CYS A 21 2.70 4.25 7.66
CA CYS A 21 2.09 2.93 7.73
C CYS A 21 1.35 2.69 9.05
N VAL A 22 1.94 3.03 10.20
CA VAL A 22 1.27 2.95 11.51
C VAL A 22 -0.02 3.75 11.53
N LYS A 23 -0.03 4.91 10.85
CA LYS A 23 -1.19 5.81 10.84
C LYS A 23 -2.29 5.35 9.87
N TYR A 24 -1.95 4.85 8.69
CA TYR A 24 -2.91 4.65 7.59
C TYR A 24 -2.98 3.22 7.03
N LEU A 25 -1.93 2.41 7.19
CA LEU A 25 -1.78 1.09 6.57
C LEU A 25 -1.60 0.00 7.64
N ASN A 26 -0.90 -1.09 7.28
CA ASN A 26 -0.58 -2.22 8.14
C ASN A 26 0.92 -2.60 8.02
N GLU A 27 1.35 -3.59 8.81
CA GLU A 27 2.72 -4.10 8.83
C GLU A 27 3.13 -4.79 7.52
N GLU A 28 2.20 -5.46 6.84
CA GLU A 28 2.48 -6.14 5.57
C GLU A 28 2.87 -5.13 4.48
N LEU A 29 2.07 -4.08 4.29
CA LEU A 29 2.32 -3.00 3.34
C LEU A 29 3.57 -2.20 3.72
N GLU A 30 3.84 -2.03 5.01
CA GLU A 30 5.11 -1.49 5.50
C GLU A 30 6.29 -2.35 5.06
N GLY A 31 6.20 -3.67 5.24
CA GLY A 31 7.20 -4.62 4.79
C GLY A 31 7.53 -4.47 3.31
N TYR A 32 6.51 -4.34 2.44
CA TYR A 32 6.70 -4.08 1.01
C TYR A 32 7.41 -2.76 0.73
N ALA A 33 7.03 -1.68 1.42
CA ALA A 33 7.65 -0.36 1.27
C ALA A 33 9.11 -0.35 1.74
N LEU A 34 9.42 -0.98 2.87
CA LEU A 34 10.78 -1.10 3.39
C LEU A 34 11.67 -1.96 2.49
N LYS A 35 11.13 -3.06 1.95
CA LYS A 35 11.82 -3.88 0.94
C LYS A 35 12.16 -3.06 -0.29
N LEU A 36 11.20 -2.28 -0.80
CA LEU A 36 11.42 -1.41 -1.95
C LEU A 36 12.46 -0.33 -1.66
N CYS A 37 12.43 0.30 -0.48
CA CYS A 37 13.44 1.26 -0.05
C CYS A 37 14.86 0.66 -0.08
N ASN A 38 15.03 -0.56 0.43
CA ASN A 38 16.30 -1.29 0.40
C ASN A 38 16.74 -1.60 -1.04
N SER A 39 15.82 -2.04 -1.90
CA SER A 39 16.09 -2.35 -3.31
C SER A 39 16.57 -1.13 -4.09
N ILE A 40 15.93 0.03 -3.90
CA ILE A 40 16.33 1.31 -4.50
C ILE A 40 17.77 1.65 -4.12
N GLY A 41 18.15 1.44 -2.86
CA GLY A 41 19.50 1.67 -2.36
C GLY A 41 20.59 0.90 -3.13
N ARG A 42 20.25 -0.18 -3.84
CA ARG A 42 21.21 -0.99 -4.62
C ARG A 42 21.27 -0.61 -6.10
N ILE A 43 20.31 0.18 -6.60
CA ILE A 43 20.21 0.51 -8.03
C ILE A 43 21.01 1.78 -8.33
N ARG A 44 22.09 1.66 -9.12
CA ARG A 44 22.99 2.79 -9.47
C ARG A 44 22.27 3.98 -10.11
N LYS A 45 21.24 3.74 -10.93
CA LYS A 45 20.46 4.80 -11.59
C LYS A 45 19.59 5.60 -10.61
N LEU A 46 19.27 5.03 -9.44
CA LEU A 46 18.47 5.68 -8.42
C LEU A 46 19.37 6.19 -7.30
N THR A 47 19.69 7.47 -7.36
CA THR A 47 20.48 8.12 -6.32
C THR A 47 19.57 8.55 -5.18
N ILE A 48 19.26 7.64 -4.24
CA ILE A 48 18.37 7.89 -3.08
C ILE A 48 18.82 9.08 -2.20
N THR A 49 20.09 9.45 -2.30
CA THR A 49 20.67 10.59 -1.58
C THR A 49 20.45 11.94 -2.27
N ARG A 50 19.95 11.94 -3.51
CA ARG A 50 19.61 13.17 -4.24
C ARG A 50 18.11 13.43 -4.12
N GLY A 51 17.77 14.64 -3.68
CA GLY A 51 16.40 15.09 -3.48
C GLY A 51 15.93 15.00 -2.03
N LYS A 52 14.74 15.53 -1.77
CA LYS A 52 14.11 15.57 -0.44
C LYS A 52 13.71 14.17 0.02
N LYS A 53 13.95 13.86 1.30
CA LYS A 53 13.64 12.55 1.90
C LYS A 53 12.14 12.27 1.90
N GLU A 54 11.35 13.33 2.12
CA GLU A 54 9.89 13.38 2.04
C GLU A 54 9.39 12.87 0.69
N ILE A 55 10.01 13.33 -0.41
CA ILE A 55 9.63 12.92 -1.77
C ILE A 55 9.97 11.45 -1.98
N TRP A 56 11.11 10.97 -1.48
CA TRP A 56 11.47 9.54 -1.58
C TRP A 56 10.49 8.65 -0.80
N ALA A 57 10.21 8.97 0.47
CA ALA A 57 9.26 8.23 1.29
C ALA A 57 7.87 8.19 0.63
N ALA A 58 7.36 9.36 0.22
CA ALA A 58 6.08 9.47 -0.48
C ALA A 58 6.07 8.65 -1.77
N SER A 59 7.12 8.71 -2.59
CA SER A 59 7.16 8.02 -3.89
C SER A 59 7.25 6.50 -3.75
N ILE A 60 7.95 6.01 -2.73
CA ILE A 60 8.00 4.58 -2.39
C ILE A 60 6.61 4.09 -1.99
N LEU A 61 5.95 4.78 -1.06
CA LEU A 61 4.59 4.45 -0.65
C LEU A 61 3.59 4.56 -1.80
N TYR A 62 3.75 5.54 -2.68
CA TYR A 62 2.89 5.71 -3.85
C TYR A 62 3.02 4.52 -4.81
N ALA A 63 4.24 4.03 -5.05
CA ALA A 63 4.47 2.85 -5.88
C ALA A 63 3.83 1.60 -5.26
N ILE A 64 4.01 1.38 -3.95
CA ILE A 64 3.35 0.28 -3.23
C ILE A 64 1.83 0.42 -3.27
N ALA A 65 1.31 1.64 -3.12
CA ALA A 65 -0.12 1.91 -3.19
C ALA A 65 -0.71 1.55 -4.56
N ARG A 66 0.00 1.84 -5.66
CA ARG A 66 -0.40 1.39 -7.00
C ARG A 66 -0.38 -0.13 -7.13
N LEU A 67 0.70 -0.78 -6.71
CA LEU A 67 0.86 -2.23 -6.82
C LEU A 67 -0.17 -3.01 -6.00
N ASN A 68 -0.72 -2.39 -4.95
CA ASN A 68 -1.70 -3.01 -4.06
C ASN A 68 -3.11 -2.43 -4.23
N PHE A 69 -3.37 -1.64 -5.28
CA PHE A 69 -4.68 -1.01 -5.53
C PHE A 69 -5.22 -0.18 -4.34
N LEU A 70 -4.33 0.43 -3.54
CA LEU A 70 -4.72 1.21 -2.36
C LEU A 70 -5.40 2.55 -2.71
N PHE A 71 -5.48 2.92 -3.98
CA PHE A 71 -6.27 4.09 -4.41
C PHE A 71 -7.70 3.71 -4.79
N ASP A 72 -8.01 2.41 -4.84
CA ASP A 72 -9.34 1.91 -5.07
C ASP A 72 -10.14 1.95 -3.75
N LYS A 73 -11.39 2.42 -3.82
CA LYS A 73 -12.28 2.55 -2.66
C LYS A 73 -12.67 1.20 -2.06
N GLU A 74 -12.66 0.15 -2.88
CA GLU A 74 -12.96 -1.22 -2.46
C GLU A 74 -11.80 -1.83 -1.68
N ASN A 75 -10.59 -1.27 -1.77
CA ASN A 75 -9.47 -1.75 -0.98
C ASN A 75 -9.65 -1.39 0.50
N GLU A 76 -9.41 -2.37 1.37
CA GLU A 76 -9.52 -2.19 2.81
C GLU A 76 -8.59 -1.09 3.36
N TYR A 77 -7.41 -0.97 2.79
CA TYR A 77 -6.41 0.06 3.11
C TYR A 77 -6.46 1.23 2.13
N CYS A 78 -7.64 1.51 1.55
CA CYS A 78 -7.84 2.62 0.63
C CYS A 78 -7.39 3.95 1.24
N ILE A 79 -6.48 4.62 0.54
CA ILE A 79 -6.02 5.98 0.79
C ILE A 79 -6.17 6.81 -0.49
N THR A 80 -6.19 8.14 -0.36
CA THR A 80 -6.11 9.00 -1.55
C THR A 80 -4.68 9.43 -1.81
N ALA A 81 -4.37 9.74 -3.07
CA ALA A 81 -3.09 10.34 -3.44
C ALA A 81 -2.82 11.64 -2.66
N ASP A 82 -3.85 12.45 -2.37
CA ASP A 82 -3.70 13.67 -1.58
C ASP A 82 -3.37 13.38 -0.12
N THR A 83 -4.04 12.40 0.49
CA THR A 83 -3.74 12.00 1.88
C THR A 83 -2.26 11.62 2.02
N LEU A 84 -1.73 10.87 1.06
CA LEU A 84 -0.32 10.50 1.01
C LEU A 84 0.56 11.73 0.82
N CYS A 85 0.29 12.56 -0.19
CA CYS A 85 1.14 13.69 -0.53
C CYS A 85 1.14 14.78 0.57
N ASP A 86 -0.02 15.07 1.15
CA ASP A 86 -0.20 16.04 2.24
C ASP A 86 0.52 15.60 3.51
N PHE A 87 0.52 14.30 3.82
CA PHE A 87 1.23 13.80 5.00
C PHE A 87 2.73 14.13 4.97
N PHE A 88 3.33 14.08 3.78
CA PHE A 88 4.75 14.41 3.57
C PHE A 88 4.98 15.86 3.13
N ASN A 89 3.93 16.68 3.03
CA ASN A 89 3.98 18.04 2.48
C ASN A 89 4.66 18.09 1.09
N THR A 90 4.19 17.25 0.18
CA THR A 90 4.76 17.07 -1.17
C THR A 90 3.73 17.30 -2.26
N LYS A 91 4.19 17.59 -3.49
CA LYS A 91 3.31 17.77 -4.65
C LYS A 91 3.01 16.43 -5.32
N ARG A 92 1.72 16.18 -5.61
CA ARG A 92 1.23 14.96 -6.26
C ARG A 92 1.97 14.62 -7.57
N SER A 93 2.17 15.61 -8.45
CA SER A 93 2.88 15.41 -9.72
C SER A 93 4.33 14.97 -9.53
N THR A 94 5.04 15.56 -8.57
CA THR A 94 6.43 15.21 -8.26
C THR A 94 6.54 13.79 -7.71
N VAL A 95 5.67 13.42 -6.77
CA VAL A 95 5.64 12.09 -6.16
C VAL A 95 5.25 11.04 -7.21
N GLY A 96 4.17 11.26 -7.96
CA GLY A 96 3.70 10.32 -8.99
C GLY A 96 4.74 10.08 -10.09
N ASN A 97 5.42 11.13 -10.57
CA ASN A 97 6.47 11.00 -11.57
C ASN A 97 7.67 10.19 -11.05
N LYS A 98 8.07 10.41 -9.79
CA LYS A 98 9.17 9.66 -9.18
C LYS A 98 8.77 8.21 -8.87
N ALA A 99 7.53 7.96 -8.46
CA ALA A 99 7.01 6.60 -8.30
C ALA A 99 7.10 5.81 -9.62
N THR A 100 6.69 6.42 -10.73
CA THR A 100 6.84 5.81 -12.07
C THR A 100 8.31 5.54 -12.43
N GLN A 101 9.25 6.42 -12.04
CA GLN A 101 10.69 6.17 -12.23
C GLN A 101 11.18 4.98 -11.39
N ILE A 102 10.72 4.87 -10.14
CA ILE A 102 11.04 3.76 -9.23
C ILE A 102 10.53 2.45 -9.82
N GLU A 103 9.25 2.39 -10.22
CA GLU A 103 8.62 1.24 -10.85
C GLU A 103 9.42 0.76 -12.06
N LYS A 104 9.76 1.67 -12.99
CA LYS A 104 10.56 1.36 -14.18
C LYS A 104 11.96 0.85 -13.83
N ALA A 105 12.66 1.52 -12.92
CA ALA A 105 14.03 1.16 -12.55
C ALA A 105 14.11 -0.16 -11.78
N CYS A 106 13.10 -0.46 -10.96
CA CYS A 106 12.98 -1.71 -10.21
C CYS A 106 12.26 -2.82 -11.01
N LYS A 107 11.84 -2.53 -12.25
CA LYS A 107 11.07 -3.44 -13.12
C LYS A 107 9.79 -3.97 -12.46
N LEU A 108 9.14 -3.14 -11.65
CA LEU A 108 7.90 -3.49 -10.97
C LEU A 108 6.74 -3.40 -11.96
N LYS A 109 5.93 -4.46 -11.99
CA LYS A 109 4.69 -4.56 -12.76
C LYS A 109 3.57 -4.99 -11.82
N LEU A 110 2.33 -4.98 -12.30
CA LEU A 110 1.21 -5.56 -11.56
C LEU A 110 1.52 -7.01 -11.16
N GLY A 111 1.16 -7.39 -9.94
CA GLY A 111 1.48 -8.71 -9.40
C GLY A 111 2.94 -8.92 -8.97
N ALA A 112 3.79 -7.89 -8.96
CA ALA A 112 5.20 -8.02 -8.60
C ALA A 112 5.38 -8.70 -7.22
N GLU A 113 5.97 -9.89 -7.25
CA GLU A 113 6.09 -10.76 -6.08
C GLU A 113 6.87 -10.09 -4.95
N GLY A 114 6.27 -10.15 -3.76
CA GLY A 114 6.83 -9.56 -2.54
C GLY A 114 6.90 -8.03 -2.53
N TYR A 115 6.14 -7.37 -3.41
CA TYR A 115 5.80 -5.94 -3.32
C TYR A 115 4.28 -5.71 -3.30
N CYS A 116 3.50 -6.78 -3.45
CA CYS A 116 2.07 -6.79 -3.27
C CYS A 116 1.62 -8.08 -2.59
N SER A 117 0.39 -8.07 -2.08
CA SER A 117 -0.21 -9.24 -1.42
C SER A 117 -0.23 -10.45 -2.35
N ARG A 118 -0.14 -11.65 -1.76
CA ARG A 118 -0.11 -12.91 -2.51
C ARG A 118 -1.32 -13.08 -3.41
N HIS A 119 -2.51 -12.69 -2.94
CA HIS A 119 -3.73 -12.71 -3.74
C HIS A 119 -3.59 -11.91 -5.04
N ILE A 120 -2.98 -10.73 -4.98
CA ILE A 120 -2.70 -9.90 -6.16
C ILE A 120 -1.66 -10.58 -7.05
N THR A 121 -0.54 -11.05 -6.49
CA THR A 121 0.49 -11.76 -7.27
C THR A 121 -0.09 -12.96 -8.02
N ASP A 122 -0.91 -13.79 -7.36
CA ASP A 122 -1.50 -14.99 -7.97
C ASP A 122 -2.57 -14.62 -9.01
N ALA A 123 -3.32 -13.52 -8.82
CA ALA A 123 -4.28 -13.03 -9.83
C ALA A 123 -3.61 -12.53 -11.13
N PHE A 124 -2.35 -12.07 -11.05
CA PHE A 124 -1.57 -11.59 -12.20
C PHE A 124 -0.48 -12.57 -12.66
N SER A 125 -0.46 -13.78 -12.11
CA SER A 125 0.41 -14.88 -12.54
C SER A 125 -0.43 -15.86 -13.36
N PHE A 126 -0.01 -16.18 -14.57
CA PHE A 126 -0.81 -16.99 -15.50
C PHE A 126 -0.09 -18.27 -15.90
N TYR A 127 -0.85 -19.34 -16.11
CA TYR A 127 -0.40 -20.60 -16.69
C TYR A 127 -1.08 -20.82 -18.03
N GLN A 128 -0.34 -21.31 -19.00
CA GLN A 128 -0.89 -21.75 -20.28
C GLN A 128 -1.02 -23.28 -20.26
N THR A 129 -2.22 -23.80 -20.50
CA THR A 129 -2.43 -25.25 -20.65
C THR A 129 -1.88 -25.75 -21.99
N PRO A 130 -1.62 -27.06 -22.15
CA PRO A 130 -1.20 -27.63 -23.44
C PRO A 130 -2.18 -27.33 -24.58
N GLU A 131 -3.47 -27.17 -24.26
CA GLU A 131 -4.55 -26.84 -25.19
C GLU A 131 -4.62 -25.33 -25.52
N GLY A 132 -3.80 -24.50 -24.85
CA GLY A 132 -3.64 -23.08 -25.14
C GLY A 132 -4.44 -22.13 -24.25
N PHE A 133 -5.18 -22.62 -23.25
CA PHE A 133 -5.93 -21.76 -22.32
C PHE A 133 -5.00 -21.02 -21.35
N ILE A 134 -5.25 -19.74 -21.09
CA ILE A 134 -4.51 -18.93 -20.12
C ILE A 134 -5.33 -18.83 -18.83
N ILE A 135 -4.81 -19.37 -17.74
CA ILE A 135 -5.50 -19.46 -16.45
C ILE A 135 -4.70 -18.71 -15.38
N PRO A 136 -5.30 -17.73 -14.67
CA PRO A 136 -4.70 -17.12 -13.49
C PRO A 136 -4.39 -18.13 -12.38
N LYS A 137 -3.28 -17.96 -11.67
CA LYS A 137 -2.81 -18.88 -10.63
C LYS A 137 -3.79 -19.01 -9.47
N ASN A 138 -4.46 -17.92 -9.11
CA ASN A 138 -5.48 -17.92 -8.07
C ASN A 138 -6.73 -18.76 -8.44
N MET A 139 -6.96 -19.05 -9.72
CA MET A 139 -8.05 -19.93 -10.19
C MET A 139 -7.65 -21.41 -10.23
N ILE A 140 -6.35 -21.71 -10.19
CA ILE A 140 -5.85 -23.10 -10.29
C ILE A 140 -5.89 -23.79 -8.92
N GLY A 141 -5.90 -22.99 -7.84
CA GLY A 141 -5.94 -23.46 -6.47
C GLY A 141 -4.69 -24.23 -6.05
N ASN A 142 -4.23 -24.00 -4.82
CA ASN A 142 -3.85 -25.17 -4.03
C ASN A 142 -5.11 -26.05 -4.03
N ARG A 143 -5.04 -27.23 -4.65
CA ARG A 143 -6.13 -28.21 -4.68
C ARG A 143 -6.46 -28.68 -3.25
N GLU A 144 -7.11 -27.85 -2.45
CA GLU A 144 -8.18 -28.35 -1.60
C GLU A 144 -9.33 -28.54 -2.57
N PHE A 145 -9.53 -29.82 -2.91
CA PHE A 145 -10.58 -30.32 -3.76
C PHE A 145 -11.90 -29.59 -3.49
N MET A 146 -12.66 -29.27 -4.55
CA MET A 146 -14.11 -29.38 -4.44
C MET A 146 -14.37 -30.86 -4.13
N ILE A 147 -14.45 -31.19 -2.85
CA ILE A 147 -15.12 -32.41 -2.41
C ILE A 147 -16.60 -32.02 -2.42
N GLU A 148 -17.37 -32.59 -3.33
CA GLU A 148 -18.81 -32.71 -3.09
C GLU A 148 -18.96 -33.56 -1.83
N PHE A 149 -19.14 -32.92 -0.67
CA PHE A 149 -19.40 -33.65 0.57
C PHE A 149 -20.85 -34.13 0.54
N VAL A 150 -20.99 -35.45 0.52
CA VAL A 150 -22.22 -36.19 0.79
C VAL A 150 -22.27 -36.41 2.31
N ASP A 151 -22.66 -35.39 3.08
CA ASP A 151 -23.38 -35.52 4.36
C ASP A 151 -23.63 -34.13 5.02
N GLY A 152 -24.81 -33.95 5.60
CA GLY A 152 -25.37 -32.64 5.97
C GLY A 152 -24.98 -32.05 7.34
N GLU A 153 -24.19 -32.74 8.17
CA GLU A 153 -23.74 -32.20 9.48
C GLU A 153 -22.42 -31.41 9.38
N GLU A 154 -21.48 -31.84 8.52
CA GLU A 154 -20.21 -31.11 8.30
C GLU A 154 -20.41 -29.81 7.52
N THR A 155 -21.47 -29.71 6.71
CA THR A 155 -21.87 -28.46 6.03
C THR A 155 -22.27 -27.37 7.02
N ASP A 156 -22.98 -27.72 8.10
CA ASP A 156 -23.43 -26.75 9.10
C ASP A 156 -22.27 -26.19 9.93
N GLU A 157 -21.28 -27.01 10.28
CA GLU A 157 -20.09 -26.56 11.02
C GLU A 157 -19.21 -25.65 10.15
N LEU A 158 -19.02 -26.01 8.88
CA LEU A 158 -18.28 -25.19 7.94
C LEU A 158 -18.98 -23.86 7.65
N ASP A 159 -20.29 -23.87 7.46
CA ASP A 159 -21.10 -22.66 7.25
C ASP A 159 -21.03 -21.74 8.47
N ARG A 160 -21.05 -22.29 9.70
CA ARG A 160 -20.84 -21.52 10.93
C ARG A 160 -19.46 -20.88 10.98
N LEU A 161 -18.40 -21.60 10.60
CA LEU A 161 -17.03 -21.07 10.56
C LEU A 161 -16.86 -19.98 9.49
N ILE A 162 -17.49 -20.14 8.33
CA ILE A 162 -17.51 -19.13 7.26
C ILE A 162 -18.23 -17.88 7.74
N GLU A 163 -19.39 -18.04 8.36
CA GLU A 163 -20.20 -16.94 8.88
C GLU A 163 -19.49 -16.22 10.04
N GLU A 164 -18.81 -16.95 10.93
CA GLU A 164 -18.00 -16.37 12.01
C GLU A 164 -16.80 -15.59 11.46
N LYS A 165 -16.07 -16.14 10.48
CA LYS A 165 -14.98 -15.41 9.80
C LYS A 165 -15.50 -14.15 9.13
N ARG A 166 -16.65 -14.23 8.46
CA ARG A 166 -17.30 -13.10 7.80
C ARG A 166 -17.71 -12.03 8.82
N ARG A 167 -18.28 -12.41 9.97
CA ARG A 167 -18.60 -11.46 11.06
C ARG A 167 -17.36 -10.79 11.63
N ILE A 168 -16.28 -11.53 11.85
CA ILE A 168 -15.00 -10.98 12.31
C ILE A 168 -14.43 -10.00 11.28
N GLU A 169 -14.49 -10.35 10.01
CA GLU A 169 -14.01 -9.51 8.90
C GLU A 169 -14.88 -8.25 8.74
N GLU A 170 -16.20 -8.38 8.87
CA GLU A 170 -17.15 -7.26 8.88
C GLU A 170 -16.90 -6.33 10.08
N GLN A 171 -16.70 -6.87 11.29
CA GLN A 171 -16.35 -6.08 12.48
C GLN A 171 -15.03 -5.33 12.29
N LYS A 172 -13.98 -6.02 11.82
CA LYS A 172 -12.69 -5.39 11.49
C LYS A 172 -12.88 -4.29 10.45
N THR A 173 -13.69 -4.52 9.43
CA THR A 173 -14.00 -3.53 8.40
C THR A 173 -14.73 -2.32 8.99
N GLN A 174 -15.69 -2.52 9.90
CA GLN A 174 -16.44 -1.44 10.55
C GLN A 174 -15.55 -0.61 11.49
N GLU A 175 -14.76 -1.24 12.35
CA GLU A 175 -13.79 -0.55 13.22
C GLU A 175 -12.79 0.28 12.40
N ARG A 176 -12.32 -0.26 11.27
CA ARG A 176 -11.41 0.45 10.35
C ARG A 176 -12.11 1.61 9.65
N LYS A 177 -13.36 1.44 9.21
CA LYS A 177 -14.18 2.54 8.67
C LYS A 177 -14.35 3.66 9.71
N ALA A 178 -14.62 3.32 10.97
CA ALA A 178 -14.69 4.29 12.07
C ALA A 178 -13.35 5.01 12.30
N ARG A 179 -12.24 4.26 12.36
CA ARG A 179 -10.88 4.82 12.45
C ARG A 179 -10.59 5.78 11.29
N ARG A 180 -11.03 5.44 10.08
CA ARG A 180 -10.88 6.29 8.88
C ARG A 180 -11.68 7.58 8.97
N VAL A 181 -12.94 7.51 9.42
CA VAL A 181 -13.77 8.71 9.65
C VAL A 181 -13.07 9.65 10.64
N GLU A 182 -12.52 9.10 11.71
CA GLU A 182 -11.80 9.88 12.72
C GLU A 182 -10.50 10.50 12.17
N ILE A 183 -9.71 9.75 11.42
CA ILE A 183 -8.51 10.28 10.77
C ILE A 183 -8.86 11.39 9.76
N ASN A 184 -9.92 11.20 8.97
CA ASN A 184 -10.38 12.21 8.01
C ASN A 184 -10.90 13.46 8.70
N ARG A 185 -11.64 13.32 9.81
CA ARG A 185 -12.08 14.43 10.65
C ARG A 185 -10.88 15.25 11.14
N LYS A 186 -9.89 14.60 11.76
CA LYS A 186 -8.65 15.25 12.24
C LYS A 186 -7.90 15.95 11.12
N ASN A 187 -7.81 15.33 9.94
CA ASN A 187 -7.13 15.94 8.79
C ASN A 187 -7.90 17.15 8.25
N ALA A 188 -9.24 17.10 8.21
CA ALA A 188 -10.09 18.21 7.79
C ALA A 188 -9.99 19.40 8.76
N GLU A 189 -9.98 19.15 10.07
CA GLU A 189 -9.77 20.16 11.11
C GLU A 189 -8.40 20.84 10.96
N LYS A 190 -7.33 20.06 10.73
CA LYS A 190 -5.99 20.60 10.46
C LYS A 190 -5.97 21.50 9.22
N ARG A 191 -6.61 21.08 8.12
CA ARG A 191 -6.73 21.89 6.90
C ARG A 191 -7.49 23.20 7.14
N LYS A 192 -8.58 23.17 7.93
CA LYS A 192 -9.33 24.38 8.31
C LYS A 192 -8.48 25.34 9.15
N LYS A 193 -7.68 24.81 10.08
CA LYS A 193 -6.78 25.62 10.91
C LYS A 193 -5.68 26.27 10.08
N ALA A 194 -5.00 25.52 9.23
CA ALA A 194 -3.97 26.05 8.32
C ALA A 194 -4.51 27.18 7.42
N LYS A 195 -5.74 27.05 6.90
CA LYS A 195 -6.39 28.12 6.11
C LYS A 195 -6.71 29.38 6.93
N LYS A 196 -7.02 29.24 8.22
CA LYS A 196 -7.25 30.39 9.10
C LYS A 196 -5.94 31.11 9.41
N ASP A 197 -4.88 30.35 9.69
CA ASP A 197 -3.55 30.89 10.00
C ASP A 197 -2.99 31.65 8.79
N ASP A 198 -3.10 31.09 7.59
CA ASP A 198 -2.68 31.74 6.33
C ASP A 198 -3.44 33.05 6.05
N ARG A 199 -4.75 33.05 6.29
CA ARG A 199 -5.61 34.25 6.16
C ARG A 199 -5.30 35.32 7.22
N GLN A 200 -4.85 34.92 8.41
CA GLN A 200 -4.41 35.86 9.44
C GLN A 200 -3.05 36.48 9.08
N LEU A 201 -2.11 35.70 8.53
CA LEU A 201 -0.84 36.21 8.05
C LEU A 201 -1.00 37.21 6.89
N SER A 202 -1.95 36.98 5.98
CA SER A 202 -2.24 37.90 4.86
C SER A 202 -2.98 39.19 5.26
N LEU A 203 -3.33 39.38 6.54
CA LEU A 203 -3.97 40.59 7.06
C LEU A 203 -2.96 41.57 7.69
N PHE A 204 -1.69 41.16 7.81
CA PHE A 204 -0.59 41.96 8.39
C PHE A 204 0.50 42.35 7.37
N GLU A 205 0.28 42.09 6.07
CA GLU A 205 1.03 42.64 4.94
C GLU A 205 0.21 43.76 4.26
#